data_AF-A0A847VJ81-F1
#
_entry.id   AF-A0A847VJ81-F1
#
_cell.length_a   1.000
_cell.length_b   1.000
_cell.length_c   1.000
_cell.angle_alpha   90.00
_cell.angle_beta   90.00
_cell.angle_gamma   90.00
#
_symmetry.space_group_name_H-M   'P 1'
#
loop_
_entity.id
_entity.type
_entity.pdbx_description
1 polymer ?
#
loop_
_entity_poly.entity_id
_entity_poly.type
_entity_poly.pdbx_seq_one_letter_code
_entity_poly.pdbx_strand_id
1 'polypeptide(L)'
;MPHHAPWRPEYRIGHEPLDRQHQAMLAQCERLGECCRVADAAERERSFDAAFAELEVLARAHFEAELALLAERGCAELEAHRADCEEFDFLVGEVATTGNFDRLELQRFITLWCIGHVAGAAPMLRDLLGDAAQATTQRPRAD
;
A
#
# COMPACT_ATOMS: atom_id res chain seq x y z
N MET A 1 -18.32 1.57 13.28
CA MET A 1 -17.77 2.72 12.54
C MET A 1 -16.66 2.27 11.61
N PRO A 2 -16.44 2.97 10.48
CA PRO A 2 -15.29 2.74 9.61
C PRO A 2 -13.95 2.94 10.32
N HIS A 3 -12.90 2.29 9.85
CA HIS A 3 -11.52 2.57 10.27
C HIS A 3 -10.92 3.73 9.48
N HIS A 4 -10.04 4.49 10.15
CA HIS A 4 -9.32 5.60 9.57
C HIS A 4 -7.86 5.21 9.30
N ALA A 5 -7.33 5.71 8.19
CA ALA A 5 -5.98 5.56 7.69
C ALA A 5 -5.38 6.94 7.37
N PRO A 6 -5.15 7.82 8.36
CA PRO A 6 -4.51 9.10 8.10
C PRO A 6 -3.05 8.88 7.69
N TRP A 7 -2.57 9.62 6.68
CA TRP A 7 -1.14 9.71 6.42
C TRP A 7 -0.41 10.26 7.66
N ARG A 8 0.72 9.64 8.01
CA ARG A 8 1.57 10.08 9.12
C ARG A 8 3.02 10.24 8.67
N PRO A 9 3.78 11.18 9.25
CA PRO A 9 5.18 11.40 8.88
C PRO A 9 6.07 10.15 8.99
N GLU A 10 5.74 9.21 9.89
CA GLU A 10 6.52 7.99 10.13
C GLU A 10 6.45 6.99 8.96
N TYR A 11 5.45 7.13 8.08
CA TYR A 11 5.29 6.33 6.87
C TYR A 11 6.17 6.82 5.71
N ARG A 12 6.78 8.01 5.86
CA ARG A 12 7.67 8.55 4.84
C ARG A 12 8.93 7.68 4.73
N ILE A 13 9.28 7.32 3.50
CA ILE A 13 10.48 6.55 3.18
C ILE A 13 11.56 7.38 2.47
N GLY A 14 11.23 8.60 2.04
CA GLY A 14 12.20 9.49 1.39
C GLY A 14 12.35 9.23 -0.11
N HIS A 15 11.42 8.47 -0.70
CA HIS A 15 11.30 8.25 -2.13
C HIS A 15 9.96 8.81 -2.61
N GLU A 16 9.98 10.05 -3.14
CA GLU A 16 8.78 10.82 -3.44
C GLU A 16 7.71 10.07 -4.26
N PRO A 17 8.04 9.30 -5.32
CA PRO A 17 7.05 8.50 -6.02
C PRO A 17 6.31 7.50 -5.13
N LEU A 18 7.04 6.76 -4.28
CA LEU A 18 6.45 5.73 -3.41
C LEU A 18 5.71 6.37 -2.23
N ASP A 19 6.24 7.47 -1.67
CA ASP A 19 5.54 8.23 -0.63
C ASP A 19 4.17 8.74 -1.12
N ARG A 20 4.08 9.19 -2.39
CA ARG A 20 2.80 9.59 -3.01
C ARG A 20 1.87 8.39 -3.22
N GLN A 21 2.40 7.22 -3.58
CA GLN A 21 1.59 6.01 -3.73
C GLN A 21 1.01 5.54 -2.38
N HIS A 22 1.81 5.52 -1.31
CA HIS A 22 1.32 5.25 0.03
C HIS A 22 0.19 6.23 0.43
N GLN A 23 0.38 7.53 0.19
CA GLN A 23 -0.64 8.54 0.46
C GLN A 23 -1.94 8.27 -0.34
N ALA A 24 -1.82 7.91 -1.62
CA ALA A 24 -2.98 7.61 -2.46
C ALA A 24 -3.76 6.38 -1.94
N MET A 25 -3.07 5.30 -1.57
CA MET A 25 -3.69 4.11 -1.00
C MET A 25 -4.43 4.41 0.32
N LEU A 26 -3.78 5.14 1.23
CA LEU A 26 -4.40 5.51 2.52
C LEU A 26 -5.59 6.47 2.33
N ALA A 27 -5.49 7.43 1.41
CA ALA A 27 -6.60 8.30 1.06
C ALA A 27 -7.79 7.53 0.46
N GLN A 28 -7.51 6.49 -0.33
CA GLN A 28 -8.54 5.61 -0.89
C GLN A 28 -9.21 4.76 0.21
N CYS A 29 -8.49 4.36 1.24
CA CYS A 29 -9.07 3.72 2.43
C CYS A 29 -10.03 4.65 3.20
N GLU A 30 -9.68 5.94 3.34
CA GLU A 30 -10.60 6.94 3.91
C GLU A 30 -11.87 7.08 3.05
N ARG A 31 -11.72 7.09 1.71
CA ARG A 31 -12.86 7.16 0.78
C ARG A 31 -13.81 5.97 0.92
N LEU A 32 -13.28 4.75 1.10
CA LEU A 32 -14.10 3.57 1.43
C LEU A 32 -14.90 3.79 2.72
N GLY A 33 -14.28 4.39 3.74
CA GLY A 33 -14.94 4.75 4.99
C GLY A 33 -16.09 5.75 4.80
N GLU A 34 -15.93 6.74 3.92
CA GLU A 34 -17.01 7.66 3.57
C GLU A 34 -18.15 6.97 2.81
N CYS A 35 -17.85 6.06 1.88
CA CYS A 35 -18.86 5.26 1.19
C CYS A 35 -19.76 4.49 2.18
N CYS A 36 -19.19 3.93 3.25
CA CYS A 36 -19.97 3.24 4.29
C CYS A 36 -21.00 4.14 5.00
N ARG A 37 -20.85 5.47 4.94
CA ARG A 37 -21.75 6.44 5.60
C ARG A 37 -22.88 6.95 4.69
N VAL A 38 -22.84 6.61 3.40
CA VAL A 38 -23.90 6.98 2.44
C VAL A 38 -25.23 6.37 2.91
N ALA A 39 -26.28 7.19 2.97
CA ALA A 39 -27.59 6.78 3.47
C ALA A 39 -28.32 5.85 2.50
N ASP A 40 -28.32 6.20 1.20
CA ASP A 40 -28.93 5.40 0.15
C ASP A 40 -28.17 4.08 -0.04
N ALA A 41 -28.89 2.96 0.02
CA ALA A 41 -28.26 1.64 -0.04
C ALA A 41 -27.63 1.37 -1.41
N ALA A 42 -28.32 1.68 -2.50
CA ALA A 42 -27.83 1.36 -3.84
C ALA A 42 -26.62 2.25 -4.21
N GLU A 43 -26.62 3.51 -3.82
CA GLU A 43 -25.48 4.42 -3.98
C GLU A 43 -24.29 4.00 -3.11
N ARG A 44 -24.53 3.62 -1.84
CA ARG A 44 -23.49 3.09 -0.96
C ARG A 44 -22.79 1.89 -1.59
N GLU A 45 -23.55 0.94 -2.12
CA GLU A 45 -22.99 -0.25 -2.76
C GLU A 45 -22.15 0.11 -3.99
N ARG A 46 -22.72 0.86 -4.94
CA ARG A 46 -22.00 1.24 -6.17
C ARG A 46 -20.74 2.06 -5.89
N SER A 47 -20.82 3.03 -4.98
CA SER A 47 -19.69 3.89 -4.65
C SER A 47 -18.59 3.14 -3.91
N PHE A 48 -18.96 2.23 -3.01
CA PHE A 48 -18.03 1.37 -2.31
C PHE A 48 -17.29 0.45 -3.29
N ASP A 49 -18.03 -0.25 -4.15
CA ASP A 49 -17.44 -1.23 -5.08
C ASP A 49 -16.49 -0.53 -6.07
N ALA A 50 -16.86 0.66 -6.56
CA ALA A 50 -15.99 1.49 -7.39
C ALA A 50 -14.74 1.98 -6.64
N ALA A 51 -14.88 2.35 -5.36
CA ALA A 51 -13.74 2.75 -4.54
C ALA A 51 -12.82 1.56 -4.20
N PHE A 52 -13.38 0.36 -4.03
CA PHE A 52 -12.60 -0.83 -3.74
C PHE A 52 -11.79 -1.26 -4.97
N ALA A 53 -12.40 -1.26 -6.16
CA ALA A 53 -11.69 -1.54 -7.40
C ALA A 53 -10.52 -0.56 -7.66
N GLU A 54 -10.70 0.72 -7.35
CA GLU A 54 -9.63 1.72 -7.46
C GLU A 54 -8.49 1.44 -6.46
N LEU A 55 -8.80 0.97 -5.24
CA LEU A 55 -7.77 0.59 -4.27
C LEU A 55 -6.93 -0.58 -4.78
N GLU A 56 -7.54 -1.59 -5.41
CA GLU A 56 -6.79 -2.70 -6.02
C GLU A 56 -5.83 -2.20 -7.11
N VAL A 57 -6.28 -1.29 -7.97
CA VAL A 57 -5.43 -0.70 -9.02
C VAL A 57 -4.24 0.05 -8.40
N LEU A 58 -4.50 0.87 -7.38
CA LEU A 58 -3.45 1.60 -6.67
C LEU A 58 -2.45 0.65 -5.99
N ALA A 59 -2.93 -0.41 -5.34
CA ALA A 59 -2.09 -1.39 -4.65
C ALA A 59 -1.19 -2.15 -5.63
N ARG A 60 -1.73 -2.66 -6.74
CA ARG A 60 -0.93 -3.37 -7.76
C ARG A 60 0.15 -2.48 -8.36
N ALA A 61 -0.20 -1.26 -8.75
CA ALA A 61 0.76 -0.29 -9.29
C ALA A 61 1.84 0.10 -8.24
N HIS A 62 1.47 0.13 -6.97
CA HIS A 62 2.41 0.38 -5.87
C HIS A 62 3.40 -0.77 -5.69
N PHE A 63 2.93 -2.02 -5.64
CA PHE A 63 3.80 -3.19 -5.52
C PHE A 63 4.75 -3.35 -6.71
N GLU A 64 4.28 -3.09 -7.94
CA GLU A 64 5.15 -3.08 -9.11
C GLU A 64 6.29 -2.07 -8.96
N ALA A 65 6.01 -0.88 -8.43
CA ALA A 65 7.01 0.16 -8.20
C ALA A 65 7.99 -0.21 -7.07
N GLU A 66 7.51 -0.82 -5.98
CA GLU A 66 8.38 -1.32 -4.91
C GLU A 66 9.29 -2.45 -5.42
N LEU A 67 8.75 -3.45 -6.10
CA LEU A 67 9.52 -4.56 -6.66
C LEU A 67 10.58 -4.08 -7.65
N ALA A 68 10.24 -3.10 -8.51
CA ALA A 68 11.20 -2.47 -9.41
C ALA A 68 12.35 -1.81 -8.63
N LEU A 69 12.04 -1.04 -7.59
CA LEU A 69 13.05 -0.40 -6.74
C LEU A 69 13.92 -1.45 -6.03
N LEU A 70 13.33 -2.47 -5.42
CA LEU A 70 14.05 -3.53 -4.72
C LEU A 70 14.99 -4.29 -5.68
N ALA A 71 14.53 -4.58 -6.90
CA ALA A 71 15.33 -5.22 -7.93
C ALA A 71 16.48 -4.33 -8.42
N GLU A 72 16.23 -3.03 -8.67
CA GLU A 72 17.26 -2.06 -9.05
C GLU A 72 18.37 -1.93 -7.99
N ARG A 73 18.03 -2.13 -6.72
CA ARG A 73 18.97 -2.06 -5.59
C ARG A 73 19.62 -3.39 -5.24
N GLY A 74 19.22 -4.50 -5.87
CA GLY A 74 19.73 -5.83 -5.56
C GLY A 74 19.42 -6.29 -4.12
N CYS A 75 18.26 -5.90 -3.60
CA CYS A 75 17.81 -6.26 -2.26
C CYS A 75 17.66 -7.80 -2.12
N ALA A 76 18.22 -8.37 -1.06
CA ALA A 76 18.22 -9.82 -0.84
C ALA A 76 16.82 -10.37 -0.53
N GLU A 77 15.95 -9.51 0.00
CA GLU A 77 14.59 -9.79 0.41
C GLU A 77 13.56 -9.66 -0.74
N LEU A 78 14.00 -9.37 -1.97
CA LEU A 78 13.11 -9.16 -3.13
C LEU A 78 12.08 -10.27 -3.32
N GLU A 79 12.48 -11.54 -3.22
CA GLU A 79 11.57 -12.67 -3.41
C GLU A 79 10.60 -12.84 -2.23
N ALA A 80 11.00 -12.48 -1.02
CA ALA A 80 10.09 -12.44 0.12
C ALA A 80 9.04 -11.34 -0.06
N HIS A 81 9.47 -10.14 -0.48
CA HIS A 81 8.54 -9.02 -0.76
C HIS A 81 7.58 -9.34 -1.91
N ARG A 82 8.04 -10.06 -2.94
CA ARG A 82 7.18 -10.54 -4.03
C ARG A 82 6.10 -11.48 -3.50
N ALA A 83 6.45 -12.42 -2.63
CA ALA A 83 5.48 -13.34 -2.02
C ALA A 83 4.42 -12.58 -1.20
N ASP A 84 4.81 -11.55 -0.46
CA ASP A 84 3.87 -10.69 0.29
C ASP A 84 2.88 -9.96 -0.65
N CYS A 85 3.36 -9.49 -1.81
CA CYS A 85 2.51 -8.87 -2.84
C CYS A 85 1.53 -9.87 -3.46
N GLU A 86 1.98 -11.10 -3.74
CA GLU A 86 1.13 -12.18 -4.27
C GLU A 86 0.08 -12.63 -3.25
N GLU A 87 0.43 -12.65 -1.96
CA GLU A 87 -0.51 -12.91 -0.88
C GLU A 87 -1.62 -11.84 -0.83
N PHE A 88 -1.27 -10.56 -1.03
CA PHE A 88 -2.28 -9.51 -1.14
C PHE A 88 -3.24 -9.75 -2.30
N ASP A 89 -2.72 -10.05 -3.50
CA ASP A 89 -3.57 -10.30 -4.67
C ASP A 89 -4.54 -11.46 -4.43
N PHE A 90 -4.08 -12.55 -3.80
CA PHE A 90 -4.96 -13.65 -3.39
C PHE A 90 -5.99 -13.20 -2.35
N LEU A 91 -5.55 -12.45 -1.33
CA LEU A 91 -6.40 -11.97 -0.26
C LEU A 91 -7.51 -11.05 -0.78
N VAL A 92 -7.24 -10.13 -1.71
CA VAL A 92 -8.28 -9.26 -2.28
C VAL A 92 -9.15 -9.97 -3.32
N GLY A 93 -8.60 -10.91 -4.09
CA GLY A 93 -9.33 -11.65 -5.11
C GLY A 93 -10.30 -12.71 -4.55
N GLU A 94 -9.89 -13.42 -3.50
CA GLU A 94 -10.59 -14.61 -3.02
C GLU A 94 -11.21 -14.45 -1.63
N VAL A 95 -10.57 -13.66 -0.76
CA VAL A 95 -10.95 -13.59 0.67
C VAL A 95 -11.74 -12.33 0.98
N ALA A 96 -11.19 -11.17 0.68
CA ALA A 96 -11.73 -9.85 1.01
C ALA A 96 -12.79 -9.41 -0.02
N THR A 97 -13.81 -10.23 -0.20
CA THR A 97 -14.91 -9.99 -1.14
C THR A 97 -16.20 -9.66 -0.39
N THR A 98 -17.14 -9.00 -1.05
CA THR A 98 -18.48 -8.75 -0.49
C THR A 98 -19.34 -10.02 -0.34
N GLY A 99 -18.84 -11.18 -0.80
CA GLY A 99 -19.46 -12.48 -0.55
C GLY A 99 -19.06 -13.08 0.80
N ASN A 100 -17.88 -12.70 1.32
CA ASN A 100 -17.34 -13.19 2.59
C ASN A 100 -17.48 -12.18 3.73
N PHE A 101 -17.57 -10.89 3.41
CA PHE A 101 -17.65 -9.79 4.37
C PHE A 101 -18.78 -8.83 4.01
N ASP A 102 -19.40 -8.23 5.03
CA ASP A 102 -20.14 -6.99 4.79
C ASP A 102 -19.18 -5.84 4.41
N ARG A 103 -19.68 -4.78 3.79
CA ARG A 103 -18.82 -3.67 3.31
C ARG A 103 -18.09 -2.94 4.43
N LEU A 104 -18.66 -2.89 5.64
CA LEU A 104 -18.01 -2.26 6.78
C LEU A 104 -16.88 -3.15 7.33
N GLU A 105 -17.10 -4.46 7.39
CA GLU A 105 -16.08 -5.45 7.75
C GLU A 105 -14.94 -5.43 6.74
N LEU A 106 -15.27 -5.47 5.45
CA LEU A 106 -14.32 -5.39 4.35
C LEU A 106 -13.50 -4.09 4.42
N GLN A 107 -14.16 -2.95 4.63
CA GLN A 107 -13.48 -1.67 4.80
C GLN A 107 -12.49 -1.69 5.96
N ARG A 108 -12.89 -2.19 7.13
CA ARG A 108 -12.01 -2.27 8.30
C ARG A 108 -10.81 -3.16 8.04
N PHE A 109 -11.06 -4.33 7.45
CA PHE A 109 -10.04 -5.31 7.15
C PHE A 109 -9.00 -4.75 6.20
N ILE A 110 -9.42 -4.28 5.02
CA ILE A 110 -8.49 -3.77 4.01
C ILE A 110 -7.74 -2.53 4.48
N THR A 111 -8.40 -1.66 5.25
CA THR A 111 -7.79 -0.45 5.80
C THR A 111 -6.69 -0.79 6.81
N LEU A 112 -6.92 -1.76 7.71
CA LEU A 112 -5.89 -2.22 8.63
C LEU A 112 -4.72 -2.86 7.89
N TRP A 113 -5.02 -3.66 6.87
CA TRP A 113 -4.00 -4.29 6.04
C TRP A 113 -3.12 -3.22 5.36
N CYS A 114 -3.71 -2.22 4.69
CA CYS A 114 -2.95 -1.14 4.05
C CYS A 114 -2.09 -0.35 5.04
N ILE A 115 -2.60 -0.03 6.24
CA ILE A 115 -1.81 0.61 7.29
C ILE A 115 -0.64 -0.29 7.71
N GLY A 116 -0.90 -1.59 7.90
CA GLY A 116 0.11 -2.58 8.27
C GLY A 116 1.22 -2.69 7.24
N HIS A 117 0.88 -2.80 5.94
CA HIS A 117 1.83 -2.81 4.83
C HIS A 117 2.70 -1.55 4.82
N VAL A 118 2.08 -0.37 4.75
CA VAL A 118 2.79 0.91 4.68
C VAL A 118 3.70 1.13 5.89
N ALA A 119 3.23 0.80 7.09
CA ALA A 119 4.03 0.94 8.30
C ALA A 119 5.16 -0.10 8.39
N GLY A 120 4.91 -1.34 7.93
CA GLY A 120 5.84 -2.45 7.99
C GLY A 120 6.96 -2.36 6.96
N ALA A 121 6.65 -1.92 5.74
CA ALA A 121 7.63 -1.76 4.66
C ALA A 121 8.54 -0.54 4.86
N ALA A 122 8.07 0.49 5.57
CA ALA A 122 8.77 1.78 5.66
C ALA A 122 10.20 1.71 6.25
N PRO A 123 10.48 0.98 7.35
CA PRO A 123 11.85 0.83 7.86
C PRO A 123 12.81 0.19 6.83
N MET A 124 12.41 -0.94 6.24
CA MET A 124 13.22 -1.66 5.24
C MET A 124 13.54 -0.77 4.04
N LEU A 125 12.54 -0.06 3.50
CA LEU A 125 12.73 0.82 2.35
C LEU A 125 13.62 2.02 2.69
N ARG A 126 13.50 2.58 3.90
CA ARG A 126 14.41 3.65 4.35
C ARG A 126 15.85 3.18 4.45
N ASP A 127 16.08 2.01 5.03
CA ASP A 127 17.43 1.46 5.19
C ASP A 127 18.06 1.22 3.80
N LEU A 128 17.31 0.60 2.88
CA LEU A 128 17.74 0.38 1.50
C LEU A 128 18.09 1.69 0.76
N LEU A 129 17.27 2.73 0.94
CA LEU A 129 17.48 4.05 0.32
C LEU A 129 18.62 4.83 1.01
N GLY A 130 18.84 4.63 2.30
CA GLY A 130 19.94 5.19 3.09
C GLY A 130 21.31 4.62 2.67
N ASP A 131 21.39 3.30 2.50
CA ASP A 131 22.61 2.61 2.05
C ASP A 131 23.01 3.03 0.62
N ALA A 132 22.03 3.26 -0.25
CA ALA A 132 22.26 3.78 -1.60
C ALA A 132 22.90 5.18 -1.63
N ALA A 133 22.51 6.06 -0.71
CA ALA A 133 23.10 7.40 -0.61
C ALA A 133 24.57 7.33 -0.20
N GLN A 134 24.92 6.39 0.68
CA GLN A 134 26.30 6.18 1.16
C GLN A 134 27.20 5.50 0.12
N ALA A 135 26.69 4.50 -0.61
CA ALA A 135 27.43 3.81 -1.67
C ALA A 135 27.84 4.77 -2.82
N THR A 136 27.01 5.78 -3.12
CA THR A 136 27.30 6.79 -4.14
C THR A 136 28.39 7.78 -3.69
N THR A 137 28.53 8.01 -2.38
CA THR A 137 29.55 8.93 -1.84
C THR A 137 30.94 8.32 -1.73
N GLN A 138 31.06 6.99 -1.85
CA GLN A 138 32.30 6.24 -1.61
C GLN A 138 33.01 5.74 -2.88
N ARG A 139 32.78 6.42 -4.02
CA ARG A 139 33.50 6.13 -5.26
C ARG A 139 34.94 6.66 -5.15
N PRO A 140 35.99 5.82 -5.26
CA PRO A 140 37.36 6.26 -5.04
C PRO A 140 37.79 7.26 -6.12
N ARG A 141 38.43 8.36 -5.71
CA ARG A 141 39.23 9.20 -6.62
C ARG A 141 40.34 8.30 -7.17
N ALA A 142 40.31 8.05 -8.48
CA ALA A 142 41.45 7.47 -9.18
C ALA A 142 42.52 8.57 -9.28
N ASP A 143 43.67 8.32 -8.65
CA ASP A 143 44.93 9.02 -8.90
C ASP A 143 45.63 8.43 -10.14
#